data_AF-A0A3D5DT66-F1
#
_entry.id   AF-A0A3D5DT66-F1
#
_cell.length_a   1.000
_cell.length_b   1.000
_cell.length_c   1.000
_cell.angle_alpha   90.00
_cell.angle_beta   90.00
_cell.angle_gamma   90.00
#
_symmetry.space_group_name_H-M   'P 1'
#
loop_
_entity.id
_entity.type
_entity.pdbx_description
1 polymer ?
#
loop_
_entity_poly.entity_id
_entity_poly.type
_entity_poly.pdbx_seq_one_letter_code
_entity_poly.pdbx_strand_id
1 'polypeptide(L)' 'MTEEAIERARAGDARALARLVSLVENGAPELRTLMKALAPLTGRARVVGLTGSPGVGKSTVTGALVT' A
#
# COMPACT_ATOMS: atom_id res chain seq x y z
N MET A 1 9.40 12.53 -11.85
CA MET A 1 9.51 12.32 -10.39
C MET A 1 8.61 11.17 -9.91
N THR A 2 7.31 11.17 -10.22
CA THR A 2 6.38 10.11 -9.79
C THR A 2 6.69 8.74 -10.41
N GLU A 3 7.04 8.67 -11.70
CA GLU A 3 7.44 7.41 -12.36
C GLU A 3 8.68 6.76 -11.73
N GLU A 4 9.71 7.55 -11.43
CA GLU A 4 10.92 7.06 -10.76
C GLU A 4 10.59 6.49 -9.38
N ALA A 5 9.71 7.15 -8.62
CA ALA A 5 9.25 6.66 -7.32
C ALA A 5 8.46 5.35 -7.44
N ILE A 6 7.64 5.20 -8.49
CA ILE A 6 6.90 3.95 -8.77
C ILE A 6 7.90 2.82 -9.06
N GLU A 7 8.87 3.03 -9.94
CA GLU A 7 9.86 2.00 -10.29
C GLU A 7 10.72 1.62 -9.09
N ARG A 8 11.18 2.59 -8.29
CA ARG A 8 11.90 2.30 -7.05
C ARG A 8 11.05 1.52 -6.05
N ALA A 9 9.77 1.89 -5.88
CA ALA A 9 8.87 1.16 -5.00
C ALA A 9 8.67 -0.30 -5.47
N ARG A 10 8.55 -0.52 -6.79
CA ARG A 10 8.45 -1.87 -7.37
C ARG A 10 9.73 -2.68 -7.21
N ALA A 11 10.88 -2.03 -7.18
CA ALA A 11 12.17 -2.65 -6.87
C ALA A 11 12.37 -2.94 -5.36
N GLY A 12 11.37 -2.67 -4.51
CA GLY A 12 11.42 -2.95 -3.07
C GLY A 12 11.94 -1.81 -2.20
N ASP A 13 12.10 -0.59 -2.74
CA ASP A 13 12.49 0.57 -1.94
C ASP A 13 11.35 1.04 -1.03
N ALA A 14 11.44 0.69 0.25
CA ALA A 14 10.44 1.05 1.26
C ALA A 14 10.24 2.57 1.41
N ARG A 15 11.29 3.39 1.20
CA ARG A 15 11.15 4.86 1.30
C ARG A 15 10.41 5.42 0.10
N ALA A 16 10.62 4.85 -1.09
CA ALA A 16 9.87 5.24 -2.27
C ALA A 16 8.39 4.87 -2.12
N LEU A 17 8.09 3.66 -1.63
CA LEU A 17 6.73 3.23 -1.34
C LEU A 17 6.03 4.14 -0.31
N ALA A 18 6.70 4.46 0.79
CA ALA A 18 6.14 5.33 1.83
C ALA A 18 5.75 6.71 1.28
N ARG A 19 6.57 7.31 0.40
CA ARG A 19 6.24 8.60 -0.24
C ARG A 19 4.99 8.50 -1.11
N LEU A 20 4.84 7.41 -1.87
CA LEU A 20 3.64 7.19 -2.69
C LEU A 20 2.38 7.07 -1.81
N VAL A 21 2.46 6.35 -0.69
CA VAL A 21 1.36 6.26 0.28
C VAL A 21 1.01 7.66 0.82
N SER A 22 2.00 8.45 1.23
CA SER A 22 1.75 9.81 1.72
C SER A 22 1.11 10.73 0.67
N LEU A 23 1.48 10.61 -0.62
CA LEU A 23 0.83 11.38 -1.69
C LEU A 23 -0.65 11.03 -1.82
N VAL A 24 -1.01 9.75 -1.62
CA VAL A 24 -2.40 9.29 -1.64
C VAL A 24 -3.15 9.80 -0.42
N GLU A 25 -2.61 9.63 0.78
CA GLU A 25 -3.26 10.04 2.04
C GLU A 25 -3.47 11.55 2.12
N ASN A 26 -2.52 12.34 1.59
CA ASN A 26 -2.61 13.80 1.59
C ASN A 26 -3.47 14.37 0.44
N GLY A 27 -4.00 13.53 -0.45
CA GLY A 27 -4.79 13.99 -1.59
C GLY A 27 -4.01 14.91 -2.54
N ALA A 28 -2.74 14.57 -2.82
CA ALA A 28 -1.84 15.42 -3.60
C ALA A 28 -2.44 15.78 -4.98
N PRO A 29 -2.11 16.96 -5.56
CA PRO A 29 -2.63 17.38 -6.87
C PRO A 29 -2.39 16.35 -7.98
N GLU A 30 -1.30 15.59 -7.90
CA GLU A 30 -0.90 14.58 -8.87
C GLU A 30 -1.60 13.22 -8.68
N LEU A 31 -2.49 13.08 -7.68
CA LEU A 31 -3.12 11.81 -7.31
C LEU A 31 -3.79 11.12 -8.51
N ARG A 32 -4.51 11.87 -9.35
CA ARG A 32 -5.18 11.30 -10.53
C ARG A 32 -4.18 10.67 -11.50
N THR A 33 -3.06 11.33 -11.74
CA THR A 33 -2.01 10.83 -12.64
C THR A 33 -1.30 9.63 -12.03
N LEU A 34 -1.00 9.70 -10.72
CA LEU A 34 -0.42 8.59 -9.97
C LEU A 34 -1.32 7.34 -10.01
N MET A 35 -2.61 7.47 -9.73
CA MET A 35 -3.54 6.34 -9.73
C MET A 35 -3.69 5.71 -11.12
N LYS A 36 -3.68 6.52 -12.19
CA LYS A 36 -3.69 6.02 -13.57
C LYS A 36 -2.44 5.19 -13.88
N ALA A 37 -1.26 5.63 -13.43
CA ALA A 37 -0.01 4.90 -13.61
C ALA A 37 0.05 3.60 -12.78
N LEU A 38 -0.52 3.61 -11.57
CA LEU A 38 -0.53 2.44 -10.69
C LEU A 38 -1.56 1.39 -11.10
N ALA A 39 -2.72 1.78 -11.63
CA ALA A 39 -3.82 0.88 -11.99
C ALA A 39 -3.39 -0.41 -12.71
N PRO A 40 -2.62 -0.38 -13.82
CA PRO A 40 -2.21 -1.60 -14.54
C PRO A 40 -1.25 -2.51 -13.75
N LEU A 41 -0.65 -2.02 -12.66
CA LEU A 41 0.32 -2.78 -11.86
C LEU A 41 -0.32 -3.60 -10.73
N THR A 42 -1.60 -3.33 -10.41
CA THR A 42 -2.31 -3.89 -9.25
C THR A 42 -3.11 -5.18 -9.58
N GLY A 43 -3.92 -5.68 -8.63
CA GLY A 43 -4.82 -6.82 -8.84
C GLY A 43 -4.19 -8.22 -8.65
N ARG A 44 -2.89 -8.30 -8.34
CA ARG A 44 -2.16 -9.56 -8.15
C ARG A 44 -2.05 -10.01 -6.69
N ALA A 45 -2.41 -9.15 -5.75
CA ALA A 45 -2.34 -9.45 -4.32
C ALA A 45 -3.67 -10.03 -3.81
N ARG A 46 -3.59 -11.00 -2.88
CA ARG A 46 -4.76 -11.47 -2.13
C ARG A 46 -5.09 -10.44 -1.04
N VAL A 47 -6.34 -9.96 -1.01
CA VAL A 47 -6.83 -9.01 0.00
C VAL A 47 -7.74 -9.74 0.98
N VAL A 48 -7.41 -9.70 2.28
CA VAL A 48 -8.18 -10.35 3.35
C VAL A 48 -8.52 -9.31 4.41
N GLY A 49 -9.81 -9.15 4.70
CA GLY A 49 -10.28 -8.29 5.80
C GLY A 49 -10.37 -9.07 7.10
N LEU A 50 -9.77 -8.55 8.18
CA LEU A 50 -9.89 -9.11 9.53
C LEU A 50 -10.63 -8.12 10.44
N THR A 51 -11.68 -8.59 11.09
CA THR A 51 -12.51 -7.80 12.02
C THR A 51 -12.76 -8.57 13.32
N GLY A 52 -13.17 -7.85 14.36
CA GLY A 52 -13.44 -8.40 15.68
C GLY A 52 -13.46 -7.31 16.75
N SER A 53 -14.07 -7.60 17.90
CA SER A 53 -14.13 -6.66 19.03
C SER A 53 -12.74 -6.33 19.59
N PRO A 54 -12.57 -5.19 20.29
CA PRO A 54 -11.33 -4.90 21.01
C PRO A 54 -10.98 -6.05 21.98
N GLY A 55 -9.71 -6.47 21.99
CA GLY A 55 -9.23 -7.52 22.89
C GLY A 55 -9.43 -8.97 22.42
N VAL A 56 -10.12 -9.24 21.29
CA VAL A 56 -10.38 -10.62 20.79
C VAL A 56 -9.13 -11.37 20.28
N GLY A 57 -7.95 -10.76 20.37
CA GLY A 57 -6.70 -11.34 19.86
C GLY A 57 -6.47 -11.16 18.35
N LYS A 58 -7.20 -10.23 17.69
CA LYS A 58 -7.05 -9.96 16.26
C LYS A 58 -5.59 -9.73 15.84
N SER A 59 -4.82 -8.91 16.56
CA SER A 59 -3.41 -8.64 16.22
C SER A 59 -2.50 -9.86 16.38
N THR A 60 -2.76 -10.72 17.37
CA THR A 60 -2.05 -12.00 17.56
C THR A 60 -2.29 -12.93 16.39
N VAL A 61 -3.55 -13.07 15.97
CA VAL A 61 -3.90 -13.88 14.79
C VAL A 61 -3.32 -13.29 13.51
N THR A 62 -3.36 -11.96 13.34
CA THR A 62 -2.73 -11.29 12.18
C THR A 62 -1.24 -11.58 12.12
N GLY A 63 -0.52 -11.46 13.25
CA GLY A 63 0.91 -11.79 13.30
C GLY A 63 1.20 -13.24 12.94
N ALA A 64 0.43 -14.18 13.50
CA ALA A 64 0.56 -15.61 13.18
C ALA A 64 0.24 -15.95 11.71
N LEU A 65 -0.57 -15.16 11.02
CA LEU A 65 -0.94 -15.39 9.61
C LEU A 65 0.13 -14.93 8.62
N VAL A 66 0.94 -13.93 8.97
CA VAL A 66 1.95 -13.30 8.09
C VAL A 66 3.38 -13.73 8.37
N THR A 67 3.58 -14.59 9.38
CA THR A 67 4.87 -15.20 9.74
C THR A 67 4.95 -16.59 9.13
#